data_AF-A0A8T5RVK1-F1
#
_entry.id   AF-A0A8T5RVK1-F1
#
_cell.length_a   1.000
_cell.length_b   1.000
_cell.length_c   1.000
_cell.angle_alpha   90.00
_cell.angle_beta   90.00
_cell.angle_gamma   90.00
#
_symmetry.space_group_name_H-M   'P 1'
#
loop_
_entity.id
_entity.type
_entity.pdbx_description
1 polymer ?
#
loop_
_entity_poly.entity_id
_entity_poly.type
_entity_poly.pdbx_seq_one_letter_code
_entity_poly.pdbx_strand_id
1 'polypeptide(L)'
;STQSIIKYSLVLLIFGLLLPFIDIGLVVGADNFNPSMYPFLEAAPILTHHNILYIPGLPLFLLKGTPSNLFLLIGLSLLIIAIFYYYSDVLHKNNKLFGILNIYGKHSITIFFVQFLFIFILYQKLTLILFFPFIILFIAILGALLFLWQKNGKSILSLDWIMDKIGGKTKD
;
A
#
# COMPACT_ATOMS: atom_id res chain seq x y z
N SER A 1 15.68 -9.16 -1.94
CA SER A 1 16.51 -9.30 -0.73
C SER A 1 16.05 -8.28 0.31
N THR A 2 15.94 -8.67 1.59
CA THR A 2 15.53 -7.81 2.71
C THR A 2 16.36 -6.54 2.80
N GLN A 3 17.66 -6.63 2.49
CA GLN A 3 18.56 -5.48 2.41
C GLN A 3 18.16 -4.45 1.34
N SER A 4 17.65 -4.90 0.19
CA SER A 4 17.17 -4.00 -0.87
C SER A 4 15.93 -3.22 -0.41
N ILE A 5 15.00 -3.88 0.28
CA ILE A 5 13.77 -3.24 0.79
C ILE A 5 14.13 -2.16 1.81
N ILE A 6 15.08 -2.44 2.72
CA ILE A 6 15.58 -1.46 3.69
C ILE A 6 16.24 -0.26 2.98
N LYS A 7 17.08 -0.50 1.96
CA LYS A 7 17.72 0.57 1.20
C LYS A 7 16.70 1.48 0.52
N TYR A 8 15.73 0.92 -0.19
CA TYR A 8 14.69 1.71 -0.87
C TYR A 8 13.79 2.44 0.12
N SER A 9 13.43 1.81 1.23
CA SER A 9 12.67 2.44 2.31
C SER A 9 13.39 3.67 2.86
N LEU A 10 14.68 3.57 3.16
CA LEU A 10 15.48 4.68 3.67
C LEU A 10 15.61 5.81 2.65
N VAL A 11 15.85 5.48 1.38
CA VAL A 11 15.92 6.49 0.29
C VAL A 11 14.60 7.26 0.21
N LEU A 12 13.45 6.57 0.24
CA LEU A 12 12.13 7.22 0.16
C LEU A 12 11.81 8.05 1.39
N LEU A 13 12.22 7.61 2.59
CA LEU A 13 12.08 8.41 3.82
C LEU A 13 12.93 9.68 3.78
N ILE A 14 14.19 9.57 3.34
CA ILE A 14 15.08 10.72 3.18
C ILE A 14 14.51 11.68 2.14
N PHE A 15 14.01 11.16 1.02
CA PHE A 15 13.41 11.98 -0.02
C PHE A 15 12.15 12.69 0.47
N GLY A 16 11.26 11.99 1.19
CA GLY A 16 10.07 12.59 1.81
C GLY A 16 10.38 13.67 2.85
N LEU A 17 11.50 13.53 3.57
CA LEU A 17 11.98 14.55 4.51
C LEU A 17 12.66 15.74 3.83
N LEU A 18 13.34 15.53 2.70
CA LEU A 18 14.10 16.57 1.98
C LEU A 18 13.25 17.37 0.99
N LEU A 19 12.19 16.79 0.43
CA LEU A 19 11.29 17.48 -0.52
C LEU A 19 10.76 18.85 -0.03
N PRO A 20 10.36 19.01 1.24
CA PRO A 20 9.96 20.32 1.78
C PRO A 20 11.04 21.41 1.68
N PHE A 21 12.31 21.04 1.60
CA PHE A 21 13.43 21.99 1.50
C PHE A 21 13.66 22.52 0.09
N ILE A 22 13.12 21.85 -0.94
CA ILE A 22 13.45 22.13 -2.35
C ILE A 22 12.36 22.98 -3.02
N ASP A 23 11.08 22.80 -2.67
CA ASP A 23 10.00 23.31 -3.53
C ASP A 23 8.82 24.00 -2.79
N ILE A 24 8.59 23.73 -1.50
CA ILE A 24 7.29 24.05 -0.85
C ILE A 24 7.44 24.71 0.55
N GLY A 25 8.67 24.88 1.03
CA GLY A 25 8.93 25.42 2.37
C GLY A 25 8.79 24.40 3.50
N LEU A 26 9.50 24.65 4.60
CA LEU A 26 9.67 23.72 5.72
C LEU A 26 8.41 23.61 6.60
N VAL A 27 7.59 24.67 6.59
CA VAL A 27 6.47 24.88 7.50
C VAL A 27 5.20 25.15 6.71
N VAL A 28 4.06 24.68 7.22
CA VAL A 28 2.74 24.99 6.69
C VAL A 28 2.46 26.50 6.77
N GLY A 29 2.44 27.19 5.62
CA GLY A 29 2.04 28.58 5.43
C GLY A 29 0.82 28.71 4.50
N ALA A 30 0.35 29.94 4.27
CA ALA A 30 -0.82 30.23 3.42
C ALA A 30 -0.64 29.77 1.97
N ASP A 31 0.59 29.81 1.47
CA ASP A 31 0.96 29.50 0.08
C ASP A 31 0.81 28.00 -0.23
N ASN A 32 0.87 27.14 0.80
CA ASN A 32 0.81 25.68 0.66
C ASN A 32 -0.60 25.17 0.35
N PHE A 33 -1.61 26.02 0.49
CA PHE A 33 -3.00 25.74 0.14
C PHE A 33 -3.41 26.38 -1.18
N ASN A 34 -2.46 26.99 -1.91
CA ASN A 34 -2.75 27.57 -3.21
C ASN A 34 -3.06 26.45 -4.23
N PRO A 35 -4.29 26.36 -4.75
CA PRO A 35 -4.67 25.30 -5.70
C PRO A 35 -3.84 25.35 -7.00
N SER A 36 -3.29 26.51 -7.36
CA SER A 36 -2.48 26.65 -8.58
C SER A 36 -1.14 25.92 -8.52
N MET A 37 -0.62 25.64 -7.32
CA MET A 37 0.62 24.88 -7.11
C MET A 37 0.44 23.37 -7.34
N TYR A 38 -0.81 22.89 -7.36
CA TYR A 38 -1.15 21.47 -7.49
C TYR A 38 -2.17 21.25 -8.62
N PRO A 39 -1.80 21.48 -9.89
CA PRO A 39 -2.74 21.44 -11.02
C PRO A 39 -3.37 20.07 -11.26
N PHE A 40 -2.79 19.00 -10.70
CA PHE A 40 -3.29 17.64 -10.78
C PHE A 40 -4.30 17.28 -9.68
N LEU A 41 -4.46 18.13 -8.67
CA LEU A 41 -5.43 18.00 -7.60
C LEU A 41 -6.42 19.15 -7.74
N GLU A 42 -7.69 18.85 -8.00
CA GLU A 42 -8.77 19.83 -7.86
C GLU A 42 -8.93 20.18 -6.37
N ALA A 43 -8.02 20.99 -5.84
CA ALA A 43 -7.94 21.27 -4.42
C ALA A 43 -9.10 22.17 -3.96
N ALA A 44 -9.62 23.04 -4.83
CA ALA A 44 -10.71 23.97 -4.52
C ALA A 44 -12.01 23.28 -4.02
N PRO A 45 -12.57 22.26 -4.70
CA PRO A 45 -13.73 21.54 -4.19
C PRO A 45 -13.44 20.72 -2.92
N ILE A 46 -12.20 20.22 -2.76
CA ILE A 46 -11.80 19.44 -1.58
C ILE A 46 -11.69 20.33 -0.34
N LEU A 47 -11.07 21.51 -0.48
CA LEU A 47 -10.89 22.51 0.58
C LEU A 47 -12.21 23.10 1.06
N THR A 48 -13.20 23.21 0.18
CA THR A 48 -14.53 23.75 0.52
C THR A 48 -15.42 22.75 1.24
N HIS A 49 -15.24 21.44 1.00
CA HIS A 49 -16.05 20.38 1.62
C HIS A 49 -15.41 19.76 2.87
N HIS A 50 -14.08 19.81 2.99
CA HIS A 50 -13.35 19.31 4.14
C HIS A 50 -12.73 20.47 4.90
N ASN A 51 -13.16 20.68 6.14
CA ASN A 51 -12.61 21.71 7.01
C ASN A 51 -11.16 21.34 7.37
N ILE A 52 -10.20 21.79 6.57
CA ILE A 52 -8.78 21.49 6.80
C ILE A 52 -8.33 22.32 8.00
N LEU A 53 -7.99 21.63 9.09
CA LEU A 53 -7.40 22.24 10.28
C LEU A 53 -6.04 22.85 9.90
N TYR A 54 -6.03 24.16 9.65
CA TYR A 54 -4.80 24.93 9.47
C TYR A 54 -4.13 25.09 10.83
N ILE A 55 -3.08 24.30 11.06
CA ILE A 55 -2.21 24.44 12.22
C ILE A 55 -0.91 25.10 11.73
N PRO A 56 -0.76 26.42 11.87
CA PRO A 56 0.46 27.13 11.47
C PRO A 56 1.64 26.57 12.29
N GLY A 57 2.78 26.37 11.65
CA GLY A 57 3.96 25.80 12.31
C GLY A 57 4.14 24.30 12.14
N LEU A 58 3.15 23.57 11.60
CA LEU A 58 3.30 22.13 11.34
C LEU A 58 4.36 21.90 10.25
N PRO A 59 5.27 20.92 10.40
CA PRO A 59 6.18 20.55 9.33
C PRO A 59 5.42 20.02 8.11
N LEU A 60 5.83 20.44 6.92
CA LEU A 60 5.10 20.16 5.70
C LEU A 60 4.98 18.67 5.37
N PHE A 61 5.96 17.86 5.76
CA PHE A 61 5.96 16.42 5.57
C PHE A 61 4.87 15.69 6.37
N LEU A 62 4.24 16.35 7.36
CA LEU A 62 3.08 15.84 8.10
C LEU A 62 1.75 16.28 7.48
N LEU A 63 1.77 17.23 6.54
CA LEU A 63 0.55 17.70 5.89
C LEU A 63 0.06 16.65 4.90
N LYS A 64 -1.14 16.11 5.16
CA LYS A 64 -1.77 15.10 4.32
C LYS A 64 -2.02 15.65 2.91
N GLY A 65 -1.79 14.81 1.89
CA GLY A 65 -1.98 15.17 0.49
C GLY A 65 -0.76 15.85 -0.16
N THR A 66 0.29 16.18 0.60
CA THR A 66 1.54 16.68 0.00
C THR A 66 2.39 15.55 -0.56
N PRO A 67 3.20 15.81 -1.62
CA PRO A 67 4.15 14.84 -2.15
C PRO A 67 5.11 14.32 -1.08
N SER A 68 5.61 15.20 -0.21
CA SER A 68 6.49 14.87 0.92
C SER A 68 5.88 13.83 1.85
N ASN A 69 4.61 14.01 2.24
CA ASN A 69 3.90 13.06 3.07
C ASN A 69 3.67 11.71 2.36
N LEU A 70 3.42 11.70 1.05
CA LEU A 70 3.27 10.46 0.29
C LEU A 70 4.57 9.64 0.28
N PHE A 71 5.71 10.27 -0.02
CA PHE A 71 7.01 9.59 0.00
C PHE A 71 7.37 9.06 1.39
N LEU A 72 7.06 9.84 2.43
CA LEU A 72 7.30 9.44 3.82
C LEU A 72 6.43 8.23 4.22
N LEU A 73 5.13 8.24 3.87
CA LEU A 73 4.22 7.11 4.13
C LEU A 73 4.62 5.84 3.37
N ILE A 74 5.02 5.96 2.11
CA ILE A 74 5.49 4.82 1.30
C ILE A 74 6.79 4.26 1.89
N GLY A 75 7.75 5.14 2.22
CA GLY A 75 9.02 4.76 2.83
C GLY A 75 8.83 4.05 4.17
N LEU A 76 7.95 4.57 5.04
CA LEU A 76 7.62 3.98 6.33
C LEU A 76 6.91 2.64 6.20
N SER A 77 5.99 2.51 5.24
CA SER A 77 5.31 1.24 4.96
C SER A 77 6.29 0.15 4.51
N LEU A 78 7.24 0.50 3.63
CA LEU A 78 8.31 -0.40 3.21
C LEU A 78 9.22 -0.79 4.37
N LEU A 79 9.48 0.12 5.30
CA LEU A 79 10.29 -0.15 6.50
C LEU A 79 9.61 -1.20 7.39
N ILE A 80 8.31 -1.03 7.63
CA ILE A 80 7.51 -1.99 8.40
C ILE A 80 7.58 -3.37 7.74
N ILE A 81 7.35 -3.44 6.42
CA ILE A 81 7.43 -4.69 5.67
C ILE A 81 8.82 -5.32 5.79
N ALA A 82 9.90 -4.52 5.69
CA ALA A 82 11.26 -5.01 5.84
C ALA A 82 11.53 -5.57 7.24
N ILE A 83 11.02 -4.93 8.30
CA ILE A 83 11.11 -5.43 9.67
C ILE A 83 10.39 -6.77 9.79
N PHE A 84 9.17 -6.90 9.27
CA PHE A 84 8.44 -8.15 9.28
C PHE A 84 9.17 -9.27 8.53
N TYR A 85 9.75 -8.96 7.36
CA TYR A 85 10.57 -9.93 6.64
C TYR A 85 11.84 -10.30 7.40
N TYR A 86 12.52 -9.34 8.04
CA TYR A 86 13.68 -9.61 8.87
C TYR A 86 13.33 -10.54 10.04
N TYR A 87 12.23 -10.29 10.75
CA TYR A 87 11.76 -11.19 11.80
C TYR A 87 11.37 -12.56 11.24
N SER A 88 10.69 -12.62 10.10
CA SER A 88 10.34 -13.86 9.42
C SER A 88 11.58 -14.69 9.09
N ASP A 89 12.62 -14.04 8.58
CA ASP A 89 13.85 -14.68 8.16
C ASP A 89 14.66 -15.13 9.38
N VAL A 90 14.89 -14.25 10.36
CA VAL A 90 15.65 -14.57 11.59
C VAL A 90 14.99 -15.67 12.42
N LEU A 91 13.66 -15.73 12.48
CA LEU A 91 13.00 -16.73 13.31
C LEU A 91 13.09 -18.16 12.74
N HIS A 92 13.45 -18.37 11.46
CA HIS A 92 13.64 -19.68 10.80
C HIS A 92 12.61 -20.77 11.18
N LYS A 93 11.42 -20.36 11.63
CA LYS A 93 10.44 -21.25 12.21
C LYS A 93 9.51 -21.61 11.07
N ASN A 94 9.57 -22.87 10.66
CA ASN A 94 8.72 -23.51 9.66
C ASN A 94 7.26 -23.61 10.17
N ASN A 95 6.71 -22.48 10.62
CA ASN A 95 5.37 -22.36 11.14
C ASN A 95 4.40 -22.34 9.96
N LYS A 96 3.32 -23.10 10.07
CA LYS A 96 2.25 -23.16 9.05
C LYS A 96 1.73 -21.77 8.64
N LEU A 97 1.76 -20.79 9.56
CA LEU A 97 1.41 -19.39 9.28
C LEU A 97 2.35 -18.73 8.27
N PHE A 98 3.65 -18.95 8.36
CA PHE A 98 4.61 -18.43 7.36
C PHE A 98 4.42 -19.13 5.99
N GLY A 99 4.07 -20.41 6.00
CA GLY A 99 3.65 -21.11 4.77
C GLY A 99 2.45 -20.44 4.10
N ILE A 100 1.41 -20.08 4.88
CA ILE A 100 0.23 -19.37 4.37
C ILE A 100 0.60 -17.97 3.86
N LEU A 101 1.44 -17.22 4.59
CA LEU A 101 1.91 -15.89 4.18
C LEU A 101 2.76 -15.93 2.90
N ASN A 102 3.59 -16.94 2.72
CA ASN A 102 4.39 -17.12 1.49
C ASN A 102 3.50 -17.40 0.27
N ILE A 103 2.45 -18.20 0.45
CA ILE A 103 1.43 -18.45 -0.57
C ILE A 103 0.68 -17.16 -0.93
N TYR A 104 0.32 -16.39 0.09
CA TYR A 104 -0.24 -15.05 -0.06
C TYR A 104 0.66 -14.11 -0.87
N GLY A 105 1.95 -14.09 -0.55
CA GLY A 105 2.94 -13.29 -1.28
C GLY A 105 3.06 -13.71 -2.73
N LYS A 106 3.14 -15.03 -2.99
CA LYS A 106 3.26 -15.60 -4.34
C LYS A 106 2.09 -15.22 -5.24
N HIS A 107 0.86 -15.20 -4.70
CA HIS A 107 -0.35 -14.87 -5.46
C HIS A 107 -0.90 -13.48 -5.16
N SER A 108 -0.04 -12.55 -4.72
CA SER A 108 -0.42 -11.20 -4.31
C SER A 108 -1.15 -10.42 -5.41
N ILE A 109 -0.76 -10.58 -6.68
CA ILE A 109 -1.42 -9.95 -7.83
C ILE A 109 -2.84 -10.48 -8.01
N THR A 110 -3.02 -11.80 -7.92
CA THR A 110 -4.34 -12.42 -8.02
C THR A 110 -5.25 -11.95 -6.88
N ILE A 111 -4.71 -11.87 -5.66
CA ILE A 111 -5.43 -11.38 -4.47
C ILE A 111 -5.85 -9.92 -4.63
N PHE A 112 -4.92 -9.08 -5.07
CA PHE A 112 -5.17 -7.66 -5.29
C PHE A 112 -6.27 -7.45 -6.33
N PHE A 113 -6.23 -8.19 -7.43
CA PHE A 113 -7.25 -8.09 -8.47
C PHE A 113 -8.64 -8.50 -7.99
N VAL A 114 -8.74 -9.61 -7.25
CA VAL A 114 -10.02 -10.04 -6.65
C VAL A 114 -10.49 -9.01 -5.62
N GLN A 115 -9.62 -8.51 -4.75
CA GLN A 115 -9.98 -7.45 -3.80
C GLN A 115 -10.48 -6.20 -4.50
N PHE A 116 -9.84 -5.77 -5.58
CA PHE A 116 -10.21 -4.59 -6.34
C PHE A 116 -11.62 -4.72 -6.93
N LEU A 117 -11.95 -5.88 -7.50
CA LEU A 117 -13.30 -6.15 -8.03
C LEU A 117 -14.37 -6.12 -6.93
N PHE A 118 -14.07 -6.65 -5.74
CA PHE A 118 -15.04 -6.73 -4.65
C PHE A 118 -15.18 -5.43 -3.85
N ILE A 119 -14.12 -4.62 -3.72
CA ILE A 119 -14.17 -3.33 -3.00
C ILE A 119 -15.19 -2.38 -3.61
N PHE A 120 -15.27 -2.30 -4.94
CA PHE A 120 -16.22 -1.43 -5.62
C PHE A 120 -17.67 -1.82 -5.32
N ILE A 121 -17.94 -3.13 -5.25
CA ILE A 121 -19.27 -3.68 -4.95
C ILE A 121 -19.63 -3.45 -3.47
N LEU A 122 -18.66 -3.63 -2.56
CA LEU A 122 -18.87 -3.55 -1.12
C LEU A 122 -19.07 -2.11 -0.63
N TYR A 123 -18.36 -1.14 -1.22
CA TYR A 123 -18.48 0.28 -0.85
C TYR A 123 -19.91 0.82 -1.02
N GLN A 124 -20.65 0.35 -2.02
CA GLN A 124 -22.01 0.84 -2.28
C GLN A 124 -23.08 0.30 -1.32
N LYS A 125 -22.78 -0.78 -0.59
CA LYS A 125 -23.79 -1.54 0.17
C LYS A 125 -23.56 -1.50 1.68
N LEU A 126 -22.34 -1.23 2.14
CA LEU A 126 -21.98 -1.29 3.56
C LEU A 126 -21.78 0.10 4.15
N THR A 127 -22.26 0.29 5.38
CA THR A 127 -21.92 1.46 6.20
C THR A 127 -20.46 1.38 6.63
N LEU A 128 -19.83 2.55 6.82
CA LEU A 128 -18.40 2.69 7.12
C LEU A 128 -17.94 1.87 8.35
N ILE A 129 -18.81 1.71 9.35
CA ILE A 129 -18.54 0.94 10.58
C ILE A 129 -18.49 -0.58 10.30
N LEU A 130 -19.40 -1.09 9.47
CA LEU A 130 -19.46 -2.52 9.13
C LEU A 130 -18.42 -2.90 8.06
N PHE A 131 -17.92 -1.93 7.31
CA PHE A 131 -16.94 -2.12 6.25
C PHE A 131 -15.60 -2.68 6.76
N PHE A 132 -15.07 -2.12 7.85
CA PHE A 132 -13.77 -2.54 8.43
C PHE A 132 -13.73 -4.01 8.87
N PRO A 133 -14.63 -4.50 9.75
CA PRO A 133 -14.61 -5.91 10.14
C PRO A 133 -14.89 -6.84 8.97
N PHE A 134 -15.72 -6.40 8.00
CA PHE A 134 -16.03 -7.19 6.82
C PHE A 134 -14.81 -7.37 5.91
N ILE A 135 -14.01 -6.32 5.69
CA ILE A 135 -12.77 -6.43 4.91
C ILE A 135 -11.80 -7.41 5.57
N ILE A 136 -11.62 -7.33 6.88
CA ILE A 136 -10.69 -8.23 7.59
C ILE A 136 -11.14 -9.68 7.43
N LEU A 137 -12.44 -9.94 7.59
CA LEU A 137 -13.02 -11.27 7.38
C LEU A 137 -12.87 -11.74 5.93
N PHE A 138 -13.15 -10.86 4.97
CA PHE A 138 -13.02 -11.13 3.55
C PHE A 138 -11.59 -11.52 3.17
N ILE A 139 -10.59 -10.77 3.66
CA ILE A 139 -9.17 -11.11 3.48
C ILE A 139 -8.90 -12.50 4.07
N ALA A 140 -9.29 -12.76 5.32
CA ALA A 140 -9.05 -14.07 5.95
C ALA A 140 -9.65 -15.24 5.15
N ILE A 141 -10.90 -15.10 4.67
CA ILE A 141 -11.59 -16.11 3.87
C ILE A 141 -10.89 -16.31 2.52
N LEU A 142 -10.55 -15.23 1.83
CA LEU A 142 -9.89 -15.28 0.53
C LEU A 142 -8.52 -15.97 0.63
N GLY A 143 -7.83 -15.76 1.74
CA GLY A 143 -6.61 -16.47 2.10
C GLY A 143 -6.76 -17.97 2.27
N ALA A 144 -7.77 -18.38 3.03
CA ALA A 144 -8.09 -19.79 3.22
C ALA A 144 -8.48 -20.46 1.90
N LEU A 145 -9.23 -19.75 1.05
CA LEU A 145 -9.63 -20.23 -0.28
C LEU A 145 -8.42 -20.44 -1.20
N LEU A 146 -7.46 -19.50 -1.20
CA LEU A 146 -6.22 -19.63 -1.95
C LEU A 146 -5.34 -20.79 -1.46
N PHE A 147 -5.27 -20.99 -0.15
CA PHE A 147 -4.54 -22.13 0.41
C PHE A 147 -5.13 -23.47 -0.07
N LEU A 148 -6.46 -23.59 -0.05
CA LEU A 148 -7.16 -24.77 -0.58
C LEU A 148 -6.97 -24.91 -2.10
N TRP A 149 -7.03 -23.79 -2.83
CA TRP A 149 -6.86 -23.77 -4.28
C TRP A 149 -5.45 -24.19 -4.71
N GLN A 150 -4.42 -23.78 -3.98
CA GLN A 150 -3.06 -24.26 -4.23
C GLN A 150 -2.95 -25.75 -3.92
N LYS A 151 -3.49 -26.22 -2.79
CA LYS A 151 -3.39 -27.62 -2.37
C LYS A 151 -4.06 -28.57 -3.36
N ASN A 152 -5.20 -28.17 -3.95
CA ASN A 152 -6.02 -29.06 -4.76
C ASN A 152 -5.91 -28.79 -6.27
N GLY A 153 -5.64 -27.54 -6.68
CA GLY A 153 -5.79 -27.08 -8.07
C GLY A 153 -4.47 -26.72 -8.78
N LYS A 154 -3.31 -26.90 -8.14
CA LYS A 154 -1.98 -26.56 -8.71
C LYS A 154 -1.92 -25.14 -9.33
N SER A 155 -2.67 -24.18 -8.77
CA SER A 155 -2.68 -22.76 -9.20
C SER A 155 -3.18 -22.49 -10.64
N ILE A 156 -3.89 -23.43 -11.27
CA ILE A 156 -4.50 -23.25 -12.60
C ILE A 156 -5.52 -22.10 -12.53
N LEU A 157 -5.49 -21.14 -13.48
CA LEU A 157 -6.29 -19.89 -13.54
C LEU A 157 -5.89 -18.75 -12.58
N SER A 158 -4.77 -18.84 -11.87
CA SER A 158 -4.19 -17.65 -11.23
C SER A 158 -3.76 -16.63 -12.29
N LEU A 159 -3.79 -15.33 -11.97
CA LEU A 159 -3.30 -14.29 -12.89
C LEU A 159 -1.83 -14.55 -13.25
N ASP A 160 -1.04 -15.07 -12.32
CA ASP A 160 0.34 -15.48 -12.57
C ASP A 160 0.42 -16.63 -13.60
N TRP A 161 -0.49 -17.61 -13.55
CA TRP A 161 -0.58 -18.69 -14.53
C TRP A 161 -1.02 -18.19 -15.91
N ILE A 162 -1.97 -17.25 -15.95
CA ILE A 162 -2.43 -16.62 -17.18
C ILE A 162 -1.29 -15.79 -17.79
N MET A 163 -0.57 -15.02 -16.99
CA MET A 163 0.58 -14.23 -17.42
C MET A 163 1.74 -15.10 -17.91
N ASP A 164 2.01 -16.24 -17.27
CA ASP A 164 3.01 -17.22 -17.75
C ASP A 164 2.59 -17.87 -19.08
N LYS A 165 1.30 -18.13 -19.28
CA LYS A 165 0.73 -18.68 -20.52
C LYS A 165 0.69 -17.67 -21.67
N ILE A 166 0.37 -16.40 -21.40
CA ILE A 166 0.19 -15.34 -22.40
C ILE A 166 1.50 -14.62 -22.70
N GLY A 167 2.33 -14.38 -21.67
CA GLY A 167 3.61 -13.68 -21.78
C GLY A 167 4.67 -14.45 -22.55
N GLY A 168 4.44 -15.74 -22.81
CA GLY A 168 5.44 -16.64 -23.35
C GLY A 168 6.54 -16.89 -22.32
N LYS A 169 7.03 -18.12 -22.26
CA LYS A 169 8.19 -18.48 -21.45
C LYS A 169 9.32 -17.49 -21.73
N THR A 170 9.59 -16.58 -20.79
CA THR A 170 10.92 -15.98 -20.72
C THR A 170 11.81 -17.13 -20.27
N LYS A 171 12.55 -17.68 -21.24
CA LYS A 171 13.55 -18.73 -21.02
C LYS A 171 14.48 -18.27 -19.90
N ASP A 172 14.74 -19.21 -19.00
CA ASP A 172 15.77 -19.16 -17.96
C ASP A 172 17.12 -18.62 -18.48
#